data_AF-A0A3M1BLF6-F1
#
_entry.id   AF-A0A3M1BLF6-F1
#
_cell.length_a   1.000
_cell.length_b   1.000
_cell.length_c   1.000
_cell.angle_alpha   90.00
_cell.angle_beta   90.00
_cell.angle_gamma   90.00
#
_symmetry.space_group_name_H-M   'P 1'
#
loop_
_entity.id
_entity.type
_entity.pdbx_description
1 polymer ?
#
loop_
_entity_poly.entity_id
_entity_poly.type
_entity_poly.pdbx_seq_one_letter_code
_entity_poly.pdbx_strand_id
1 'polypeptide(L)' 'MHIHAFDQYRQGVSLLHRLDARVKVLAAVGFILSNAFLPDGRWPAFLLSWLVLLVANTLSELGVGYTFRRSFVALPFA' A
#
# COMPACT_ATOMS: atom_id res chain seq x y z
N MET A 1 -10.37 -13.44 -22.23
CA MET A 1 -9.26 -13.25 -21.26
C MET A 1 -9.88 -12.81 -19.94
N HIS A 2 -10.12 -13.75 -19.00
CA HIS A 2 -10.67 -13.41 -17.69
C HIS A 2 -9.55 -12.79 -16.85
N ILE A 3 -9.55 -11.47 -16.74
CA ILE A 3 -8.68 -10.76 -15.81
C ILE A 3 -9.33 -10.93 -14.43
N HIS A 4 -8.74 -11.75 -13.57
CA HIS A 4 -9.13 -11.77 -12.16
C HIS A 4 -8.74 -10.41 -11.56
N ALA A 5 -9.69 -9.49 -11.50
CA ALA A 5 -9.51 -8.15 -10.92
C ALA A 5 -9.17 -8.23 -9.42
N PHE A 6 -9.51 -9.34 -8.78
CA PHE A 6 -9.21 -9.61 -7.38
C PHE A 6 -7.82 -10.20 -7.21
N ASP A 7 -7.13 -9.63 -6.23
CA ASP A 7 -5.74 -9.82 -5.86
C ASP A 7 -5.25 -11.28 -5.98
N GLN A 8 -4.48 -11.57 -7.02
CA GLN A 8 -3.69 -12.79 -7.05
C GLN A 8 -2.56 -12.68 -6.02
N TYR A 9 -2.60 -13.56 -5.03
CA TYR A 9 -1.52 -13.73 -4.07
C TYR A 9 -0.21 -13.99 -4.83
N ARG A 10 0.76 -13.11 -4.62
CA ARG A 10 2.12 -13.28 -5.11
C ARG A 10 2.99 -13.68 -3.94
N GLN A 11 3.61 -14.86 -4.05
CA GLN A 11 4.60 -15.29 -3.07
C GLN A 11 5.84 -14.39 -3.18
N GLY A 12 6.25 -13.81 -2.05
CA GLY A 12 7.45 -12.98 -1.92
C GLY A 12 8.24 -13.38 -0.68
N VAL A 13 9.55 -13.09 -0.66
CA VAL A 13 10.47 -13.54 0.41
C VAL A 13 11.17 -12.40 1.16
N SER A 14 10.81 -11.15 0.90
CA SER A 14 11.42 -9.96 1.51
C SER A 14 11.05 -9.77 2.99
N LEU A 15 11.67 -8.77 3.64
CA LEU A 15 11.48 -8.49 5.07
C LEU A 15 10.01 -8.29 5.44
N LEU A 16 9.24 -7.56 4.62
CA LEU A 16 7.81 -7.39 4.85
C LEU A 16 7.03 -8.71 4.69
N HIS A 17 7.47 -9.61 3.83
CA HIS A 17 6.79 -10.90 3.66
C HIS A 17 7.02 -11.82 4.87
N ARG A 18 8.18 -11.74 5.51
CA ARG A 18 8.55 -12.54 6.69
C ARG A 18 7.94 -12.04 8.00
N LEU A 19 7.44 -10.81 8.04
CA LEU A 19 6.77 -10.27 9.22
C LEU A 19 5.52 -11.08 9.59
N ASP A 20 5.17 -11.12 10.88
CA ASP A 20 3.92 -11.74 11.35
C ASP A 20 2.72 -11.06 10.68
N ALA A 21 1.75 -11.87 10.23
CA ALA A 21 0.52 -11.40 9.62
C ALA A 21 -0.24 -10.39 10.50
N ARG A 22 -0.25 -10.56 11.83
CA ARG A 22 -0.92 -9.66 12.77
C ARG A 22 -0.35 -8.25 12.69
N VAL A 23 0.97 -8.12 12.59
CA VAL A 23 1.65 -6.82 12.49
C VAL A 23 1.28 -6.14 11.18
N LYS A 24 1.19 -6.89 10.06
CA LYS A 24 0.78 -6.34 8.77
C LYS A 24 -0.65 -5.83 8.80
N VAL A 25 -1.58 -6.58 9.39
CA VAL A 25 -2.99 -6.19 9.50
C VAL A 25 -3.12 -4.93 10.36
N LEU A 26 -2.51 -4.92 11.54
CA LEU A 26 -2.57 -3.76 12.43
C LEU A 26 -1.92 -2.52 11.80
N ALA A 27 -0.77 -2.68 11.13
CA ALA A 27 -0.10 -1.59 10.44
C ALA A 27 -0.95 -1.04 9.28
N ALA A 28 -1.57 -1.93 8.48
CA ALA A 28 -2.43 -1.52 7.37
C ALA A 28 -3.67 -0.75 7.86
N VAL A 29 -4.39 -1.30 8.84
CA VAL A 29 -5.57 -0.64 9.42
C VAL A 29 -5.19 0.69 10.07
N GLY A 30 -4.12 0.71 10.86
CA GLY A 30 -3.62 1.93 11.50
C GLY A 30 -3.23 3.00 10.49
N PHE A 31 -2.57 2.63 9.39
CA PHE A 31 -2.20 3.54 8.32
C PHE A 31 -3.42 4.12 7.60
N ILE A 32 -4.44 3.29 7.32
CA ILE A 32 -5.70 3.74 6.70
C ILE A 32 -6.40 4.75 7.62
N LEU A 33 -6.56 4.41 8.90
CA LEU A 33 -7.21 5.30 9.87
C LEU A 33 -6.43 6.62 10.06
N SER A 34 -5.09 6.55 10.08
CA SER A 34 -4.23 7.74 10.15
C SER A 34 -4.49 8.70 8.99
N ASN A 35 -4.68 8.20 7.77
CA ASN A 35 -4.98 9.05 6.61
C ASN A 35 -6.43 9.52 6.61
N ALA A 36 -7.37 8.69 7.06
CA ALA A 36 -8.79 9.04 7.14
C ALA A 36 -9.09 10.14 8.16
N PHE A 37 -8.32 10.21 9.25
CA PHE A 37 -8.45 11.27 10.27
C PHE A 37 -7.61 12.52 9.97
N LEU A 38 -6.85 12.53 8.87
CA LEU A 38 -5.98 13.65 8.53
C LEU A 38 -6.83 14.82 8.01
N PRO A 39 -6.74 16.02 8.62
CA PRO A 39 -7.54 17.14 8.17
C PRO A 39 -7.09 17.64 6.80
N ASP A 40 -8.07 18.09 6.01
CA ASP A 40 -7.84 18.66 4.70
C ASP A 40 -6.87 19.84 4.75
N GLY A 41 -6.04 19.97 3.71
CA GLY A 41 -5.04 21.03 3.60
C GLY A 41 -3.69 20.73 4.28
N ARG A 42 -3.55 19.61 4.99
CA ARG A 42 -2.25 19.16 5.54
C ARG A 42 -1.41 18.38 4.54
N TRP A 43 -1.13 19.01 3.40
CA TRP A 43 -0.33 18.45 2.30
C TRP A 43 0.99 17.78 2.72
N PRO A 44 1.81 18.34 3.65
CA PRO A 44 3.05 17.68 4.06
C PRO A 44 2.82 16.32 4.72
N ALA A 45 1.71 16.13 5.43
CA ALA A 45 1.39 14.88 6.11
C ALA A 45 0.90 13.81 5.12
N PHE A 46 0.20 14.21 4.06
CA PHE A 46 -0.10 13.31 2.93
C PHE A 46 1.18 12.93 2.16
N LEU A 47 2.09 13.88 1.94
CA LEU A 47 3.40 13.58 1.33
C LEU A 47 4.19 12.57 2.18
N LEU A 48 4.21 12.75 3.50
CA LEU A 48 4.86 11.81 4.42
C LEU A 48 4.22 10.41 4.33
N SER A 49 2.89 10.34 4.31
CA SER A 49 2.15 9.08 4.16
C SER A 49 2.50 8.38 2.85
N TRP A 50 2.64 9.15 1.77
CA TRP A 50 3.09 8.63 0.48
C TRP A 50 4.54 8.11 0.53
N LEU A 51 5.46 8.81 1.20
CA LEU A 51 6.84 8.35 1.38
C LEU A 51 6.90 7.03 2.17
N VAL A 52 6.06 6.87 3.20
CA VAL A 52 5.94 5.60 3.94
C VAL A 52 5.54 4.47 3.01
N LEU A 53 4.59 4.68 2.10
CA LEU A 53 4.21 3.67 1.10
C LEU A 53 5.35 3.34 0.13
N LEU A 54 6.13 4.33 -0.30
CA LEU A 54 7.28 4.10 -1.16
C LEU A 54 8.35 3.25 -0.45
N VAL A 55 8.65 3.54 0.82
CA VAL A 55 9.57 2.74 1.64
C VAL A 55 9.04 1.33 1.87
N ALA A 56 7.76 1.18 2.20
CA ALA A 56 7.15 -0.15 2.34
C ALA A 56 7.24 -0.94 1.02
N ASN A 57 7.02 -0.28 -0.12
CA ASN A 57 7.14 -0.90 -1.43
C ASN A 57 8.58 -1.34 -1.74
N THR A 58 9.60 -0.52 -1.45
CA THR A 58 11.01 -0.92 -1.66
C THR A 58 11.38 -2.08 -0.75
N LEU A 59 10.99 -2.05 0.53
CA LEU A 59 11.23 -3.15 1.47
C LEU A 59 10.44 -4.43 1.13
N SER A 60 9.37 -4.32 0.36
CA SER A 60 8.60 -5.48 -0.12
C SER A 60 9.23 -6.17 -1.33
N GLU A 61 10.16 -5.51 -2.04
CA GLU A 61 10.81 -6.00 -3.27
C GLU A 61 9.83 -6.37 -4.41
N LEU A 62 8.61 -5.81 -4.41
CA LEU A 62 7.58 -6.09 -5.42
C LEU A 62 7.83 -5.34 -6.75
N GLY A 63 8.68 -4.32 -6.73
CA GLY A 63 8.95 -3.44 -7.86
C GLY A 63 7.91 -2.32 -8.02
N VAL A 64 8.36 -1.14 -8.44
CA VAL A 64 7.52 0.08 -8.53
C VAL A 64 6.36 -0.09 -9.51
N GLY A 65 6.63 -0.64 -10.70
CA GLY A 65 5.60 -0.79 -11.75
C GLY A 65 4.45 -1.72 -11.36
N TYR A 66 4.69 -2.71 -10.49
CA TYR A 66 3.66 -3.63 -10.04
C TYR A 66 2.63 -2.94 -9.14
N THR A 67 3.11 -2.25 -8.11
CA THR A 67 2.25 -1.59 -7.11
C THR A 67 1.46 -0.43 -7.73
N PHE A 68 2.11 0.40 -8.55
CA PHE A 68 1.42 1.50 -9.25
C PHE A 68 0.31 1.01 -10.19
N ARG A 69 0.56 -0.06 -10.96
CA ARG A 69 -0.44 -0.62 -11.88
C ARG A 69 -1.69 -1.09 -11.15
N ARG A 70 -1.54 -1.59 -9.92
CA ARG A 70 -2.69 -1.98 -9.07
C ARG A 70 -3.40 -0.79 -8.46
N SER A 71 -2.67 0.28 -8.11
CA SER A 71 -3.29 1.51 -7.61
C SER A 71 -4.21 2.19 -8.64
N PHE A 72 -4.01 1.95 -9.94
CA PHE A 72 -4.87 2.52 -10.99
C PHE A 72 -6.33 2.05 -10.94
N VAL A 73 -6.65 0.97 -10.23
CA VAL A 73 -8.04 0.57 -9.97
C VAL A 73 -8.80 1.66 -9.20
N ALA A 74 -8.11 2.52 -8.45
CA ALA A 74 -8.72 3.62 -7.70
C ALA A 74 -8.99 4.89 -8.52
N LEU A 75 -8.40 5.04 -9.72
CA LEU A 75 -8.56 6.24 -10.56
C LEU A 75 -10.01 6.64 -10.87
N PRO A 76 -10.97 5.74 -11.17
CA PRO A 76 -12.34 6.16 -11.45
C PRO A 76 -13.11 6.66 -10.21
N PHE A 77 -12.52 6.56 -9.01
CA PHE A 77 -13.13 7.00 -7.74
C PHE A 77 -12.44 8.23 -7.14
N ALA A 78 -11.40 8.76 -7.80
CA ALA A 78 -10.72 10.00 -7.46
C ALA A 78 -11.29 11.15 -8.30
#